data_AF-A0A318IAR8-F1
#
_entry.id   AF-A0A318IAR8-F1
#
_cell.length_a   1.000
_cell.length_b   1.000
_cell.length_c   1.000
_cell.angle_alpha   90.00
_cell.angle_beta   90.00
_cell.angle_gamma   90.00
#
_symmetry.space_group_name_H-M   'P 1'
#
loop_
_entity.id
_entity.type
_entity.pdbx_description
1 polymer ?
#
loop_
_entity_poly.entity_id
_entity_poly.type
_entity_poly.pdbx_seq_one_letter_code
_entity_poly.pdbx_strand_id
1 'polypeptide(L)'
;MTETYLYILTSKYPNWNFVTDPDDQVALYISCKCEIDDALSEMLEIVKNIGVFFDNKNYIIKLKKGNTLAIKVKHSKKVKKYNKMYTSGCFDIFHFGHLNILKRSKQMCSHLIVGVSTDELILKEKGRLPIIPFTERVKLVQAINYVDEVIPQTDKNKQRIVDEYNIDAISVGDDWKGKFPKTNCPVEYVAYTENVSSTILKETLQLQPQAT
;
A
#
# COMPACT_ATOMS: atom_id res chain seq x y z
N MET A 1 -11.43 -1.51 -17.06
CA MET A 1 -11.86 -0.36 -17.89
C MET A 1 -13.38 -0.41 -17.96
N THR A 2 -14.09 0.67 -17.66
CA THR A 2 -15.57 0.65 -17.67
C THR A 2 -16.11 0.76 -19.09
N GLU A 3 -17.34 0.29 -19.33
CA GLU A 3 -18.02 0.40 -20.65
C GLU A 3 -18.08 1.85 -21.16
N THR A 4 -18.21 2.81 -20.25
CA THR A 4 -18.21 4.25 -20.55
C THR A 4 -16.92 4.71 -21.23
N TYR A 5 -15.75 4.24 -20.77
CA TYR A 5 -14.48 4.63 -21.39
C TYR A 5 -14.26 3.96 -22.75
N LEU A 6 -14.75 2.73 -22.91
CA LEU A 6 -14.68 2.02 -24.18
C LEU A 6 -15.50 2.76 -25.27
N TYR A 7 -16.66 3.28 -24.89
CA TYR A 7 -17.51 4.08 -25.78
C TYR A 7 -16.81 5.39 -26.20
N ILE A 8 -16.19 6.12 -25.28
CA ILE A 8 -15.46 7.36 -25.58
C ILE A 8 -14.32 7.10 -26.57
N LEU A 9 -13.54 6.04 -26.34
CA LEU A 9 -12.42 5.66 -27.21
C LEU A 9 -12.87 5.28 -28.62
N THR A 10 -13.90 4.44 -28.71
CA THR A 10 -14.45 3.99 -30.00
C THR A 10 -15.06 5.16 -30.78
N SER A 11 -15.65 6.14 -30.09
CA SER A 11 -16.21 7.35 -30.70
C SER A 11 -15.12 8.30 -31.20
N LYS A 12 -14.03 8.48 -30.45
CA LYS A 12 -12.92 9.37 -30.81
C LYS A 12 -12.02 8.78 -31.89
N TYR A 13 -11.86 7.46 -31.92
CA TYR A 13 -10.94 6.74 -32.81
C TYR A 13 -11.69 5.63 -33.58
N PRO A 14 -12.55 5.98 -34.56
CA PRO A 14 -13.45 5.02 -35.22
C PRO A 14 -12.73 3.96 -36.07
N ASN A 15 -11.50 4.22 -36.49
CA ASN A 15 -10.66 3.27 -37.23
C ASN A 15 -9.97 2.25 -36.33
N TRP A 16 -10.10 2.41 -35.01
CA TRP A 16 -9.48 1.58 -34.00
C TRP A 16 -10.50 0.72 -33.28
N ASN A 17 -10.15 -0.55 -33.12
CA ASN A 17 -10.90 -1.51 -32.35
C ASN A 17 -10.30 -1.63 -30.95
N PHE A 18 -11.13 -1.51 -29.92
CA PHE A 18 -10.76 -1.61 -28.51
C PHE A 18 -11.49 -2.80 -27.89
N VAL A 19 -10.74 -3.77 -27.37
CA VAL A 19 -11.30 -5.01 -26.82
C VAL A 19 -10.66 -5.29 -25.46
N THR A 20 -11.47 -5.49 -24.43
CA THR A 20 -10.99 -5.99 -23.14
C THR A 20 -10.87 -7.51 -23.17
N ASP A 21 -9.81 -8.06 -22.57
CA ASP A 21 -9.66 -9.52 -22.44
C ASP A 21 -10.74 -10.07 -21.48
N PRO A 22 -11.60 -11.02 -21.92
CA PRO A 22 -12.62 -11.60 -21.05
C PRO A 22 -12.04 -12.32 -19.83
N ASP A 23 -10.86 -12.94 -20.00
CA ASP A 23 -10.18 -13.71 -18.94
C ASP A 23 -9.30 -12.81 -18.05
N ASP A 24 -8.98 -11.60 -18.52
CA ASP A 24 -8.11 -10.63 -17.85
C ASP A 24 -8.72 -9.22 -18.02
N GLN A 25 -9.77 -8.91 -17.24
CA GLN A 25 -10.52 -7.63 -17.30
C GLN A 25 -9.67 -6.35 -17.14
N VAL A 26 -8.38 -6.52 -16.85
CA VAL A 26 -7.36 -5.47 -16.72
C VAL A 26 -6.46 -5.35 -17.94
N ALA A 27 -6.74 -6.12 -19.00
CA ALA A 27 -6.05 -6.08 -20.27
C ALA A 27 -6.90 -5.43 -21.37
N LEU A 28 -6.32 -4.46 -22.08
CA LEU A 28 -6.92 -3.80 -23.24
C LEU A 28 -6.10 -4.12 -24.49
N TYR A 29 -6.78 -4.60 -25.52
CA TYR A 29 -6.27 -4.79 -26.86
C TYR A 29 -6.77 -3.66 -27.75
N ILE A 30 -5.85 -3.02 -28.46
CA ILE A 30 -6.14 -1.90 -29.36
C ILE A 30 -5.58 -2.25 -30.73
N SER A 31 -6.37 -2.18 -31.79
CA SER A 31 -5.90 -2.48 -33.15
C SER A 31 -6.55 -1.62 -34.23
N CYS A 32 -5.76 -1.18 -35.22
CA CYS A 32 -6.25 -0.46 -36.41
C CYS A 32 -5.99 -1.26 -37.69
N LYS A 33 -6.86 -1.09 -38.69
CA LYS A 33 -6.60 -1.42 -40.09
C LYS A 33 -6.47 -0.11 -40.88
N CYS A 34 -5.30 0.52 -40.83
CA CYS A 34 -5.01 1.79 -41.48
C CYS A 34 -3.56 1.82 -42.01
N GLU A 35 -3.23 2.80 -42.87
CA GLU A 35 -1.84 3.04 -43.31
C GLU A 35 -0.94 3.41 -42.13
N ILE A 36 0.35 3.05 -42.22
CA ILE A 36 1.29 3.08 -41.09
C ILE A 36 1.49 4.49 -40.52
N ASP A 37 1.57 5.49 -41.38
CA ASP A 37 1.93 6.86 -40.96
C ASP A 37 0.79 7.53 -40.20
N ASP A 38 -0.46 7.35 -40.64
CA ASP A 38 -1.65 7.83 -39.93
C ASP A 38 -1.85 7.07 -38.60
N ALA A 39 -1.60 5.76 -38.61
CA ALA A 39 -1.71 4.92 -37.42
C ALA A 39 -0.74 5.36 -36.31
N LEU A 40 0.48 5.78 -36.66
CA LEU A 40 1.53 6.11 -35.68
C LEU A 40 1.19 7.38 -34.87
N SER A 41 0.66 8.41 -35.52
CA SER A 41 0.29 9.67 -34.84
C SER A 41 -0.84 9.45 -33.84
N GLU A 42 -1.92 8.80 -34.27
CA GLU A 42 -3.06 8.48 -33.42
C GLU A 42 -2.69 7.52 -32.29
N MET A 43 -1.82 6.53 -32.56
CA MET A 43 -1.31 5.60 -31.56
C MET A 43 -0.61 6.33 -30.41
N LEU A 44 0.26 7.29 -30.73
CA LEU A 44 0.99 8.07 -29.73
C LEU A 44 0.04 8.86 -28.83
N GLU A 45 -1.04 9.40 -29.40
CA GLU A 45 -2.06 10.11 -28.62
C GLU A 45 -2.87 9.16 -27.74
N ILE A 46 -3.27 7.99 -28.25
CA ILE A 46 -3.95 6.95 -27.47
C ILE A 46 -3.06 6.52 -26.30
N VAL A 47 -1.79 6.22 -26.55
CA VAL A 47 -0.83 5.78 -25.53
C VAL A 47 -0.59 6.87 -24.47
N LYS A 48 -0.48 8.15 -24.87
CA LYS A 48 -0.39 9.27 -23.91
C LYS A 48 -1.60 9.34 -22.97
N ASN A 49 -2.79 9.01 -23.49
CA ASN A 49 -4.03 9.05 -22.71
C ASN A 49 -4.30 7.79 -21.88
N ILE A 50 -3.60 6.67 -22.10
CA ILE A 50 -3.69 5.45 -21.28
C ILE A 50 -3.56 5.75 -19.78
N GLY A 51 -2.69 6.69 -19.40
CA GLY A 51 -2.54 7.07 -17.98
C GLY A 51 -3.83 7.57 -17.33
N VAL A 52 -4.67 8.28 -18.09
CA VAL A 52 -5.98 8.81 -17.64
C VAL A 52 -6.99 7.67 -17.46
N PHE A 53 -6.94 6.66 -18.32
CA PHE A 53 -7.96 5.61 -18.37
C PHE A 53 -7.85 4.55 -17.28
N PHE A 54 -6.70 4.41 -16.63
CA PHE A 54 -6.44 3.24 -15.79
C PHE A 54 -6.08 3.56 -14.32
N ASP A 55 -6.26 4.80 -13.85
CA ASP A 55 -6.09 5.23 -12.44
C ASP A 55 -4.67 5.11 -11.86
N ASN A 56 -3.64 5.69 -12.50
CA ASN A 56 -2.28 5.76 -11.92
C ASN A 56 -1.64 4.40 -11.55
N LYS A 57 -2.10 3.28 -12.14
CA LYS A 57 -1.49 1.96 -11.97
C LYS A 57 -0.30 1.79 -12.92
N ASN A 58 0.51 0.76 -12.68
CA ASN A 58 1.61 0.41 -13.57
C ASN A 58 1.09 -0.47 -14.71
N TYR A 59 1.50 -0.20 -15.95
CA TYR A 59 1.12 -1.00 -17.11
C TYR A 59 2.31 -1.51 -17.89
N ILE A 60 2.12 -2.66 -18.51
CA ILE A 60 3.01 -3.18 -19.54
C ILE A 60 2.32 -2.95 -20.88
N ILE A 61 2.99 -2.25 -21.79
CA ILE A 61 2.54 -2.02 -23.16
C ILE A 61 3.36 -2.94 -24.06
N LYS A 62 2.70 -3.91 -24.71
CA LYS A 62 3.34 -4.75 -25.73
C LYS A 62 2.85 -4.32 -27.11
N LEU A 63 3.80 -4.01 -27.99
CA LEU A 63 3.55 -3.69 -29.39
C LEU A 63 3.86 -4.92 -30.25
N LYS A 64 2.94 -5.28 -31.13
CA LYS A 64 3.17 -6.32 -32.15
C LYS A 64 2.96 -5.71 -33.53
N LYS A 65 3.98 -5.82 -34.39
CA LYS A 65 3.92 -5.41 -35.80
C LYS A 65 3.53 -6.60 -36.68
N GLY A 66 2.54 -6.41 -37.54
CA GLY A 66 2.05 -7.35 -38.57
C GLY A 66 1.22 -6.56 -39.60
N ASN A 67 0.20 -7.17 -40.21
CA ASN A 67 -0.78 -6.44 -41.07
C ASN A 67 -1.72 -5.52 -40.26
N THR A 68 -1.63 -5.56 -38.93
CA THR A 68 -2.35 -4.72 -37.99
C THR A 68 -1.39 -4.33 -36.87
N LEU A 69 -1.49 -3.09 -36.40
CA LEU A 69 -0.77 -2.62 -35.22
C LEU A 69 -1.58 -2.99 -33.97
N ALA A 70 -1.01 -3.77 -33.05
CA ALA A 70 -1.71 -4.20 -31.84
C ALA A 70 -1.00 -3.69 -30.58
N ILE A 71 -1.76 -3.05 -29.68
CA ILE A 71 -1.32 -2.71 -28.31
C ILE A 71 -1.99 -3.65 -27.34
N LYS A 72 -1.22 -4.34 -26.50
CA LYS A 72 -1.72 -5.01 -25.30
C LYS A 72 -1.26 -4.24 -24.07
N VAL A 73 -2.22 -3.65 -23.36
CA VAL A 73 -2.00 -3.04 -22.03
C VAL A 73 -2.32 -4.09 -20.99
N LYS A 74 -1.44 -4.35 -20.02
CA LYS A 74 -1.74 -5.18 -18.85
C LYS A 74 -1.44 -4.43 -17.57
N HIS A 75 -2.29 -4.57 -16.55
CA HIS A 75 -1.92 -4.19 -15.20
C HIS A 75 -0.72 -5.01 -14.72
N SER A 76 0.39 -4.33 -14.43
CA SER A 76 1.53 -4.97 -13.79
C SER A 76 1.19 -5.14 -12.30
N LYS A 77 0.98 -6.38 -11.84
CA LYS A 77 1.06 -6.67 -10.41
C LYS A 77 2.49 -6.32 -9.99
N LYS A 78 2.65 -5.20 -9.29
CA LYS A 78 3.93 -4.82 -8.71
C LYS A 78 4.36 -5.97 -7.79
N VAL A 79 5.38 -6.71 -8.18
CA VAL A 79 5.95 -7.77 -7.35
C VAL A 79 6.37 -7.09 -6.04
N LYS A 80 5.74 -7.52 -4.95
CA LYS A 80 6.06 -7.01 -3.62
C LYS A 80 7.45 -7.52 -3.24
N LYS A 81 8.21 -6.68 -2.54
CA LYS A 81 9.56 -7.03 -2.10
C LYS A 81 9.54 -8.19 -1.10
N TYR A 82 8.48 -8.27 -0.30
CA TYR A 82 8.30 -9.25 0.77
C TYR A 82 6.93 -9.93 0.67
N ASN A 83 6.80 -11.17 1.16
CA ASN A 83 5.50 -11.83 1.25
C ASN A 83 4.79 -11.40 2.54
N LYS A 84 5.44 -11.57 3.69
CA LYS A 84 4.93 -11.16 5.00
C LYS A 84 5.84 -10.11 5.64
N MET A 85 5.25 -9.00 6.06
CA MET A 85 5.94 -7.95 6.81
C MET A 85 5.25 -7.72 8.15
N TYR A 86 6.06 -7.44 9.16
CA TYR A 86 5.58 -7.05 10.49
C TYR A 86 5.88 -5.57 10.77
N THR A 87 4.94 -4.88 11.39
CA THR A 87 5.19 -3.61 12.08
C THR A 87 4.45 -3.60 13.40
N SER A 88 4.79 -2.68 14.29
CA SER A 88 4.14 -2.62 15.60
C SER A 88 4.18 -1.24 16.20
N GLY A 89 3.21 -0.94 17.04
CA GLY A 89 3.16 0.33 17.74
C GLY A 89 2.07 0.39 18.79
N CYS A 90 2.07 1.51 19.50
CA CYS A 90 1.02 1.84 20.45
C CYS A 90 -0.30 2.17 19.71
N PHE A 91 -0.23 2.94 18.62
CA PHE A 91 -1.40 3.40 17.85
C PHE A 91 -2.44 4.17 18.68
N ASP A 92 -2.01 4.78 19.79
CA ASP A 92 -2.85 5.62 20.63
C ASP A 92 -3.05 7.00 20.00
N ILE A 93 -4.26 7.55 20.09
CA ILE A 93 -4.71 8.74 19.36
C ILE A 93 -4.28 8.66 17.89
N PHE A 94 -4.97 7.81 17.12
CA PHE A 94 -4.57 7.51 15.76
C PHE A 94 -4.56 8.76 14.88
N HIS A 95 -3.54 8.90 14.03
CA HIS A 95 -3.29 10.09 13.24
C HIS A 95 -2.54 9.76 11.95
N PHE A 96 -2.34 10.74 11.07
CA PHE A 96 -1.77 10.52 9.74
C PHE A 96 -0.39 9.84 9.75
N GLY A 97 0.46 10.15 10.73
CA GLY A 97 1.74 9.43 10.90
C GLY A 97 1.60 7.91 11.02
N HIS A 98 0.61 7.42 11.80
CA HIS A 98 0.32 5.98 11.89
C HIS A 98 -0.20 5.42 10.56
N LEU A 99 -1.11 6.12 9.90
CA LEU A 99 -1.63 5.69 8.60
C LEU A 99 -0.51 5.58 7.55
N ASN A 100 0.43 6.53 7.57
CA ASN A 100 1.50 6.61 6.58
C ASN A 100 2.52 5.47 6.73
N ILE A 101 2.89 5.09 7.96
CA ILE A 101 3.75 3.91 8.16
C ILE A 101 3.04 2.64 7.69
N LEU A 102 1.78 2.43 8.06
CA LEU A 102 0.99 1.26 7.61
C LEU A 102 0.89 1.19 6.07
N LYS A 103 0.60 2.32 5.43
CA LYS A 103 0.54 2.44 3.97
C LYS A 103 1.85 2.05 3.31
N ARG A 104 2.98 2.59 3.79
CA ARG A 104 4.31 2.31 3.22
C ARG A 104 4.73 0.86 3.47
N SER A 105 4.45 0.30 4.65
CA SER A 105 4.69 -1.11 4.95
C SER A 105 3.91 -2.03 3.99
N LYS A 106 2.61 -1.78 3.80
CA LYS A 106 1.78 -2.54 2.84
C LYS A 106 2.25 -2.38 1.39
N GLN A 107 2.87 -1.26 1.03
CA GLN A 107 3.43 -1.10 -0.31
C GLN A 107 4.58 -2.07 -0.59
N MET A 108 5.34 -2.47 0.43
CA MET A 108 6.50 -3.36 0.33
C MET A 108 6.16 -4.85 0.43
N CYS A 109 5.01 -5.20 1.01
CA CYS A 109 4.62 -6.59 1.24
C CYS A 109 3.30 -6.99 0.59
N SER A 110 3.09 -8.31 0.48
CA SER A 110 1.81 -8.89 0.08
C SER A 110 0.84 -8.98 1.27
N HIS A 111 1.36 -9.23 2.47
CA HIS A 111 0.61 -9.40 3.72
C HIS A 111 1.30 -8.64 4.87
N LEU A 112 0.57 -7.74 5.53
CA LEU A 112 1.03 -6.88 6.62
C LEU A 112 0.36 -7.31 7.93
N ILE A 113 1.20 -7.79 8.85
CA ILE A 113 0.82 -8.09 10.23
C ILE A 113 1.19 -6.90 11.11
N VAL A 114 0.24 -6.41 11.91
CA VAL A 114 0.43 -5.27 12.81
C VAL A 114 0.31 -5.70 14.26
N GLY A 115 1.40 -5.56 15.01
CA GLY A 115 1.41 -5.72 16.46
C GLY A 115 0.90 -4.47 17.17
N VAL A 116 -0.23 -4.56 17.86
CA VAL A 116 -0.73 -3.48 18.72
C VAL A 116 -0.24 -3.71 20.14
N SER A 117 0.54 -2.77 20.69
CA SER A 117 1.05 -2.88 22.06
C SER A 117 -0.08 -2.93 23.07
N THR A 118 -0.06 -3.92 23.97
CA THR A 118 -1.01 -4.05 25.08
C THR A 118 -0.89 -2.90 26.08
N ASP A 119 -1.93 -2.65 26.86
CA ASP A 119 -1.93 -1.57 27.87
C ASP A 119 -0.86 -1.83 28.94
N GLU A 120 -0.67 -3.09 29.31
CA GLU A 120 0.36 -3.55 30.25
C GLU A 120 1.78 -3.32 29.70
N LEU A 121 2.01 -3.62 28.42
CA LEU A 121 3.30 -3.37 27.79
C LEU A 121 3.58 -1.86 27.73
N ILE A 122 2.58 -1.05 27.39
CA ILE A 122 2.75 0.41 27.31
C ILE A 122 3.04 0.98 28.70
N LEU A 123 2.33 0.55 29.74
CA LEU A 123 2.56 0.95 31.12
C LEU A 123 3.98 0.58 31.56
N LYS A 124 4.42 -0.66 31.30
CA LYS A 124 5.77 -1.13 31.63
C LYS A 124 6.86 -0.31 30.95
N GLU A 125 6.70 0.01 29.67
CA GLU A 125 7.75 0.63 28.85
C GLU A 125 7.76 2.16 28.91
N LYS A 126 6.61 2.79 29.21
CA LYS A 126 6.45 4.25 29.20
C LYS A 126 6.05 4.84 30.54
N GLY A 127 5.80 4.02 31.55
CA GLY A 127 5.38 4.45 32.90
C GLY A 127 3.97 5.04 32.95
N ARG A 128 3.18 4.90 31.88
CA ARG A 128 1.81 5.44 31.79
C ARG A 128 0.95 4.63 30.83
N LEU A 129 -0.35 4.58 31.09
CA LEU A 129 -1.33 3.97 30.20
C LEU A 129 -1.55 4.82 28.93
N PRO A 130 -1.97 4.20 27.81
CA PRO A 130 -2.49 4.94 26.66
C PRO A 130 -3.82 5.62 27.03
N ILE A 131 -4.26 6.57 26.19
CA ILE A 131 -5.58 7.21 26.34
C ILE A 131 -6.68 6.26 25.87
N ILE A 132 -6.45 5.61 24.72
CA ILE A 132 -7.40 4.69 24.12
C ILE A 132 -7.05 3.25 24.58
N PRO A 133 -8.00 2.48 25.14
CA PRO A 133 -7.75 1.10 25.58
C PRO A 133 -7.29 0.17 24.45
N PHE A 134 -6.56 -0.87 24.79
CA PHE A 134 -6.01 -1.85 23.83
C PHE A 134 -7.05 -2.38 22.85
N THR A 135 -8.22 -2.78 23.32
CA THR A 135 -9.28 -3.36 22.48
C THR A 135 -9.80 -2.39 21.42
N GLU A 136 -9.86 -1.10 21.73
CA GLU A 136 -10.29 -0.07 20.78
C GLU A 136 -9.20 0.24 19.76
N ARG A 137 -7.94 0.31 20.20
CA ARG A 137 -6.79 0.48 19.30
C ARG A 137 -6.68 -0.68 18.31
N VAL A 138 -6.93 -1.91 18.74
CA VAL A 138 -7.00 -3.09 17.86
C VAL A 138 -8.09 -2.92 16.80
N LYS A 139 -9.33 -2.60 17.19
CA LYS A 139 -10.45 -2.40 16.25
C LYS A 139 -10.15 -1.31 15.22
N LEU A 140 -9.53 -0.21 15.67
CA LEU A 140 -9.16 0.89 14.80
C LEU A 140 -8.12 0.44 13.75
N VAL A 141 -7.06 -0.24 14.19
CA VAL A 141 -5.99 -0.72 13.30
C VAL A 141 -6.52 -1.78 12.33
N GLN A 142 -7.39 -2.68 12.79
CA GLN A 142 -8.05 -3.69 11.95
C GLN A 142 -8.92 -3.07 10.84
N ALA A 143 -9.52 -1.90 11.08
CA ALA A 143 -10.35 -1.21 10.09
C ALA A 143 -9.55 -0.52 8.97
N ILE A 144 -8.21 -0.48 9.07
CA ILE A 144 -7.37 0.18 8.06
C ILE A 144 -7.14 -0.76 6.88
N ASN A 145 -7.55 -0.33 5.68
CA ASN A 145 -7.43 -1.09 4.41
C ASN A 145 -6.03 -1.62 4.05
N TYR A 146 -4.98 -1.15 4.73
CA TYR A 146 -3.60 -1.58 4.49
C TYR A 146 -3.17 -2.75 5.39
N VAL A 147 -3.96 -3.08 6.40
CA VAL A 147 -3.66 -4.06 7.43
C VAL A 147 -4.39 -5.35 7.11
N ASP A 148 -3.66 -6.47 7.06
CA ASP A 148 -4.25 -7.78 6.79
C ASP A 148 -4.52 -8.58 8.06
N GLU A 149 -3.66 -8.40 9.08
CA GLU A 149 -3.76 -9.10 10.36
C GLU A 149 -3.31 -8.18 11.50
N VAL A 150 -4.01 -8.26 12.64
CA VAL A 150 -3.64 -7.55 13.87
C VAL A 150 -3.44 -8.55 14.99
N ILE A 151 -2.30 -8.46 15.66
CA ILE A 151 -1.93 -9.33 16.78
C ILE A 151 -1.60 -8.49 18.03
N PRO A 152 -1.86 -9.01 19.25
CA PRO A 152 -1.40 -8.37 20.46
C PRO A 152 0.13 -8.40 20.50
N GLN A 153 0.73 -7.26 20.83
CA GLN A 153 2.15 -7.18 21.18
C GLN A 153 2.26 -7.07 22.71
N THR A 154 2.69 -8.17 23.34
CA THR A 154 2.84 -8.30 24.80
C THR A 154 4.26 -8.01 25.29
N ASP A 155 5.27 -8.02 24.40
CA ASP A 155 6.66 -7.70 24.73
C ASP A 155 7.43 -7.08 23.54
N LYS A 156 8.73 -6.82 23.75
CA LYS A 156 9.65 -6.24 22.75
C LYS A 156 10.49 -7.28 22.00
N ASN A 157 10.26 -8.58 22.19
CA ASN A 157 11.01 -9.63 21.51
C ASN A 157 10.55 -9.76 20.04
N LYS A 158 11.19 -8.99 19.16
CA LYS A 158 10.90 -8.99 17.73
C LYS A 158 11.31 -10.28 17.05
N GLN A 159 12.38 -10.93 17.51
CA GLN A 159 12.83 -12.20 16.92
C GLN A 159 11.80 -13.30 17.14
N ARG A 160 11.18 -13.39 18.32
CA ARG A 160 10.09 -14.35 18.56
C ARG A 160 8.96 -14.19 17.54
N ILE A 161 8.52 -12.95 17.27
CA ILE A 161 7.48 -12.69 16.27
C ILE A 161 7.94 -13.09 14.87
N VAL A 162 9.21 -12.84 14.53
CA VAL A 162 9.77 -13.25 13.24
C VAL A 162 9.68 -14.76 13.05
N ASP A 163 10.05 -15.53 14.08
CA ASP A 163 10.06 -16.99 14.05
C ASP A 163 8.62 -17.57 14.06
N GLU A 164 7.74 -17.08 14.93
CA GLU A 164 6.37 -17.58 15.08
C GLU A 164 5.49 -17.32 13.84
N TYR A 165 5.62 -16.15 13.21
CA TYR A 165 4.76 -15.73 12.11
C TYR A 165 5.40 -15.88 10.72
N ASN A 166 6.65 -16.36 10.66
CA ASN A 166 7.46 -16.45 9.44
C ASN A 166 7.55 -15.09 8.72
N ILE A 167 8.07 -14.08 9.42
CA ILE A 167 8.16 -12.71 8.90
C ILE A 167 9.39 -12.58 8.00
N ASP A 168 9.19 -12.10 6.77
CA ASP A 168 10.28 -11.86 5.81
C ASP A 168 11.02 -10.54 6.06
N ALA A 169 10.33 -9.56 6.63
CA ALA A 169 10.89 -8.25 6.95
C ALA A 169 10.10 -7.52 8.04
N ILE A 170 10.78 -6.67 8.79
CA ILE A 170 10.15 -5.74 9.72
C ILE A 170 10.15 -4.34 9.10
N SER A 171 9.11 -3.54 9.37
CA SER A 171 9.12 -2.11 9.07
C SER A 171 8.92 -1.28 10.35
N VAL A 172 9.73 -0.23 10.48
CA VAL A 172 9.72 0.70 11.62
C VAL A 172 9.97 2.14 11.17
N GLY A 173 9.71 3.11 12.04
CA GLY A 173 10.13 4.49 11.82
C GLY A 173 11.65 4.62 11.75
N ASP A 174 12.14 5.61 11.03
CA ASP A 174 13.59 5.87 10.89
C ASP A 174 14.26 6.43 12.15
N ASP A 175 13.48 6.82 13.15
CA ASP A 175 13.93 7.13 14.52
C ASP A 175 14.63 5.93 15.20
N TRP A 176 14.38 4.71 14.70
CA TRP A 176 15.01 3.48 15.15
C TRP A 176 16.34 3.15 14.46
N LYS A 177 16.77 3.91 13.45
CA LYS A 177 18.05 3.64 12.78
C LYS A 177 19.20 3.65 13.79
N GLY A 178 19.99 2.57 13.78
CA GLY A 178 21.11 2.36 14.71
C GLY A 178 20.71 1.94 16.14
N LYS A 179 19.41 1.94 16.48
CA LYS A 179 18.88 1.53 17.80
C LYS A 179 18.06 0.25 17.75
N PHE A 180 17.59 -0.14 16.56
CA PHE A 180 16.75 -1.32 16.41
C PHE A 180 17.54 -2.60 16.74
N PRO A 181 16.98 -3.51 17.56
CA PRO A 181 17.66 -4.75 17.89
C PRO A 181 17.90 -5.61 16.64
N LYS A 182 18.99 -6.37 16.63
CA LYS A 182 19.27 -7.28 15.52
C LYS A 182 18.18 -8.36 15.43
N THR A 183 17.75 -8.63 14.20
CA THR A 183 16.82 -9.69 13.84
C THR A 183 17.39 -10.49 12.67
N ASN A 184 16.92 -11.72 12.48
CA ASN A 184 17.33 -12.58 11.38
C ASN A 184 16.74 -12.16 10.02
N CYS A 185 15.70 -11.30 10.03
CA CYS A 185 15.13 -10.70 8.84
C CYS A 185 15.60 -9.25 8.66
N PRO A 186 15.58 -8.71 7.42
CA PRO A 186 15.82 -7.29 7.17
C PRO A 186 14.83 -6.37 7.89
N VAL A 187 15.29 -5.16 8.18
CA VAL A 187 14.51 -4.09 8.80
C VAL A 187 14.45 -2.90 7.85
N GLU A 188 13.25 -2.53 7.43
CA GLU A 188 12.95 -1.39 6.57
C GLU A 188 12.59 -0.17 7.41
N TYR A 189 13.26 0.95 7.12
CA TYR A 189 13.05 2.20 7.85
C TYR A 189 12.20 3.16 7.04
N VAL A 190 11.06 3.53 7.60
CA VAL A 190 10.08 4.43 7.01
C VAL A 190 10.31 5.84 7.56
N ALA A 191 10.49 6.81 6.67
CA ALA A 191 10.68 8.21 7.06
C ALA A 191 9.55 8.71 7.96
N TYR A 192 9.92 9.30 9.10
CA TYR A 192 8.96 9.89 10.03
C TYR A 192 8.08 10.93 9.33
N THR A 193 6.81 11.01 9.73
CA THR A 193 5.89 12.03 9.20
C THR A 193 5.95 13.25 10.09
N GLU A 194 6.54 14.33 9.59
CA GLU A 194 6.70 15.56 10.35
C GLU A 194 5.36 16.14 10.83
N ASN A 195 5.41 16.90 11.93
CA ASN A 195 4.32 17.70 12.48
C ASN A 195 3.12 16.96 13.09
N VAL A 196 3.17 15.63 13.27
CA VAL A 196 2.10 14.90 13.97
C VAL A 196 2.67 13.80 14.86
N SER A 197 2.34 13.84 16.15
CA SER A 197 2.59 12.74 17.09
C SER A 197 1.49 12.67 18.16
N SER A 198 1.25 11.48 18.72
CA SER A 198 0.32 11.34 19.85
C SER A 198 0.74 12.20 21.04
N THR A 199 2.03 12.45 21.24
CA THR A 199 2.51 13.33 22.32
C THR A 199 2.05 14.77 22.10
N ILE A 200 2.28 15.31 20.91
CA ILE A 200 1.84 16.68 20.54
C ILE A 200 0.32 16.81 20.70
N LEU A 201 -0.44 15.81 20.25
CA LEU A 201 -1.91 15.83 20.37
C LEU A 201 -2.37 15.77 21.83
N LYS A 202 -1.76 14.91 22.66
CA LYS A 202 -2.08 14.81 24.09
C LYS A 202 -1.82 16.12 24.83
N GLU A 203 -0.68 16.74 24.56
CA GLU A 203 -0.30 18.02 25.18
C GLU A 203 -1.23 19.14 24.73
N THR A 204 -1.50 19.24 23.42
CA THR A 204 -2.38 20.27 22.84
C THR A 204 -3.81 20.17 23.37
N LEU A 205 -4.33 18.95 23.50
CA LEU A 205 -5.71 18.68 23.93
C LEU A 205 -5.83 18.45 25.45
N GLN A 206 -4.72 18.53 26.19
CA GLN A 206 -4.65 18.29 27.65
C GLN A 206 -5.24 16.93 28.06
N LEU A 207 -5.02 15.89 27.26
CA LEU A 207 -5.59 14.57 27.49
C LEU A 207 -4.81 13.83 28.58
N GLN A 208 -5.53 13.34 29.59
CA GLN A 208 -5.00 12.47 30.63
C GLN A 208 -5.54 11.04 30.47
N PRO A 209 -4.75 10.01 30.76
CA PRO A 209 -5.25 8.64 30.82
C PRO A 209 -6.39 8.58 31.84
N GLN A 210 -7.45 7.81 31.55
CA GLN A 210 -8.47 7.59 32.55
C GLN A 210 -7.85 6.86 33.75
N ALA A 211 -8.10 7.38 34.96
CA ALA A 211 -7.78 6.66 36.17
C ALA A 211 -8.58 5.37 36.19
N THR A 212 -7.88 4.25 36.41
CA THR A 212 -8.52 2.94 36.65
C THR A 212 -9.01 2.86 38.07
#